data_AF-A0A7C1P020-F1
#
_entry.id   AF-A0A7C1P020-F1
#
_cell.length_a   1.000
_cell.length_b   1.000
_cell.length_c   1.000
_cell.angle_alpha   90.00
_cell.angle_beta   90.00
_cell.angle_gamma   90.00
#
_symmetry.space_group_name_H-M   'P 1'
#
loop_
_entity.id
_entity.type
_entity.pdbx_description
1 polymer ?
#
loop_
_entity_poly.entity_id
_entity_poly.type
_entity_poly.pdbx_seq_one_letter_code
_entity_poly.pdbx_strand_id
1 'polypeptide(L)'
;ADHSIRKVFTSWDAAAKAPNREAADAALNELIGTFVKQGWVIGIVGESPAISIAKNNFKNMRDGLIEDDITRGIGLGGTQQMWMMQ
;
A
#
# COMPACT_ATOMS: atom_id res chain seq x y z
N ALA A 1 -17.63 -28.73 1.07
CA ALA A 1 -16.19 -28.84 1.31
C ALA A 1 -15.61 -27.47 1.67
N ASP A 2 -14.75 -27.39 2.67
CA ASP A 2 -14.06 -26.17 3.10
C ASP A 2 -12.98 -25.75 2.11
N HIS A 3 -13.28 -24.73 1.32
CA HIS A 3 -12.31 -24.14 0.39
C HIS A 3 -11.52 -23.04 1.08
N SER A 4 -10.20 -23.02 0.89
CA SER A 4 -9.26 -22.07 1.51
C SER A 4 -9.58 -20.59 1.20
N ILE A 5 -10.30 -20.31 0.11
CA ILE A 5 -10.83 -18.96 -0.19
C ILE A 5 -11.75 -18.41 0.91
N ARG A 6 -12.51 -19.26 1.61
CA ARG A 6 -13.36 -18.79 2.72
C ARG A 6 -12.51 -18.28 3.87
N LYS A 7 -11.37 -18.91 4.14
CA LYS A 7 -10.41 -18.44 5.14
C LYS A 7 -9.87 -17.05 4.79
N VAL A 8 -9.58 -16.80 3.52
CA VAL A 8 -9.18 -15.46 3.04
C VAL A 8 -10.26 -14.43 3.33
N PHE A 9 -11.53 -14.71 3.04
CA PHE A 9 -12.63 -13.79 3.36
C PHE A 9 -12.82 -13.60 4.87
N THR A 10 -12.68 -14.65 5.68
CA THR A 10 -12.73 -14.53 7.15
C THR A 10 -11.62 -13.62 7.68
N SER A 11 -10.37 -13.80 7.23
CA SER A 11 -9.24 -12.96 7.63
C SER A 11 -9.39 -11.51 7.12
N TRP A 12 -9.94 -11.31 5.93
CA TRP A 12 -10.29 -9.98 5.41
C TRP A 12 -11.29 -9.27 6.31
N ASP A 13 -12.39 -9.95 6.65
CA ASP A 13 -13.44 -9.41 7.52
C ASP A 13 -12.92 -9.06 8.92
N ALA A 14 -12.02 -9.88 9.45
CA ALA A 14 -11.35 -9.62 10.72
C ALA A 14 -10.45 -8.39 10.65
N ALA A 15 -9.65 -8.24 9.59
CA ALA A 15 -8.80 -7.07 9.39
C ALA A 15 -9.62 -5.78 9.24
N ALA A 16 -10.71 -5.81 8.46
CA ALA A 16 -11.57 -4.65 8.22
C ALA A 16 -12.33 -4.15 9.46
N LYS A 17 -12.58 -5.03 10.44
CA LYS A 17 -13.31 -4.72 11.69
C LYS A 17 -12.40 -4.65 12.91
N ALA A 18 -11.08 -4.72 12.71
CA ALA A 18 -10.12 -4.73 13.79
C ALA A 18 -10.16 -3.42 14.61
N PRO A 19 -10.02 -3.48 15.94
CA PRO A 19 -10.10 -2.30 16.80
C PRO A 19 -8.84 -1.43 16.74
N ASN A 20 -7.73 -1.96 16.23
CA ASN A 20 -6.44 -1.28 16.11
C ASN A 20 -5.63 -1.86 14.95
N ARG A 21 -4.50 -1.19 14.65
CA ARG A 21 -3.67 -1.53 13.50
C ARG A 21 -2.93 -2.85 13.69
N GLU A 22 -2.48 -3.13 14.90
CA GLU A 22 -1.79 -4.38 15.23
C GLU A 22 -2.68 -5.60 14.97
N ALA A 23 -3.96 -5.52 15.37
CA ALA A 23 -4.94 -6.58 15.10
C ALA A 23 -5.29 -6.69 13.61
N ALA A 24 -5.37 -5.57 12.90
CA ALA A 24 -5.59 -5.56 11.46
C ALA A 24 -4.43 -6.24 10.71
N ASP A 25 -3.19 -5.88 11.06
CA ASP A 25 -1.97 -6.41 10.45
C ASP A 25 -1.83 -7.92 10.73
N ALA A 26 -2.16 -8.38 11.93
CA ALA A 26 -2.15 -9.81 12.26
C ALA A 26 -3.12 -10.61 11.35
N ALA A 27 -4.38 -10.15 11.23
CA ALA A 27 -5.37 -10.79 10.38
C ALA A 27 -4.99 -10.74 8.89
N LEU A 28 -4.42 -9.62 8.43
CA LEU A 28 -3.94 -9.48 7.05
C LEU A 28 -2.77 -10.41 6.74
N ASN A 29 -1.85 -10.63 7.69
CA ASN A 29 -0.77 -11.60 7.54
C ASN A 29 -1.28 -13.04 7.40
N GLU A 30 -2.35 -13.41 8.11
CA GLU A 30 -2.99 -14.72 7.92
C GLU A 30 -3.63 -14.88 6.53
N LEU A 31 -4.24 -13.80 6.03
CA LEU A 31 -4.79 -13.75 4.67
C LEU A 31 -3.67 -13.97 3.64
N ILE A 32 -2.60 -13.18 3.72
CA ILE A 32 -1.44 -13.27 2.82
C ILE A 32 -0.83 -14.67 2.89
N GLY A 33 -0.62 -15.21 4.08
CA GLY A 33 -0.06 -16.55 4.25
C GLY A 33 -0.92 -17.64 3.61
N THR A 34 -2.25 -17.52 3.69
CA THR A 34 -3.17 -18.44 3.01
C THR A 34 -3.07 -18.28 1.49
N PHE A 35 -3.08 -17.04 0.98
CA PHE A 35 -3.01 -16.75 -0.45
C PHE A 35 -1.71 -17.28 -1.08
N VAL A 36 -0.56 -17.01 -0.44
CA VAL A 36 0.76 -17.49 -0.87
C VAL A 36 0.83 -19.02 -0.87
N LYS A 37 0.37 -19.67 0.21
CA LYS A 37 0.41 -21.14 0.32
C LYS A 37 -0.43 -21.84 -0.75
N GLN A 38 -1.52 -21.22 -1.19
CA GLN A 38 -2.38 -21.78 -2.22
C GLN A 38 -1.89 -21.50 -3.65
N GLY A 39 -0.99 -20.52 -3.83
CA GLY A 39 -0.36 -20.25 -5.12
C GLY A 39 -1.34 -19.81 -6.22
N TRP A 40 -2.44 -19.15 -5.85
CA TRP A 40 -3.47 -18.75 -6.81
C TRP A 40 -2.99 -17.73 -7.85
N VAL A 41 -1.95 -16.96 -7.51
CA VAL A 41 -1.25 -16.06 -8.44
C VAL A 41 0.24 -16.36 -8.35
N ILE A 42 0.88 -16.52 -9.51
CA ILE A 42 2.31 -16.72 -9.65
C ILE A 42 2.93 -15.36 -9.99
N GLY A 43 3.64 -14.77 -9.03
CA GLY A 43 4.38 -13.53 -9.26
C GLY A 43 5.56 -13.76 -10.20
N ILE A 44 5.76 -12.86 -11.16
CA ILE A 44 6.89 -12.91 -12.12
C ILE A 44 7.86 -11.76 -11.86
N VAL A 45 7.35 -10.54 -11.75
CA VAL A 45 8.10 -9.32 -11.40
C VAL A 45 7.25 -8.44 -10.50
N GLY A 46 7.90 -7.61 -9.68
CA GLY A 46 7.24 -6.60 -8.84
C GLY A 46 6.88 -5.33 -9.62
N GLU A 47 6.56 -4.29 -8.87
CA GLU A 47 6.21 -2.97 -9.40
C GLU A 47 7.38 -2.30 -10.13
N SER A 48 7.07 -1.47 -11.15
CA SER A 48 8.07 -0.65 -11.84
C SER A 48 8.42 0.60 -11.02
N PRO A 49 9.67 1.09 -11.03
CA PRO A 49 10.02 2.31 -10.30
C PRO A 49 9.20 3.51 -10.75
N ALA A 50 8.48 4.14 -9.82
CA ALA A 50 7.80 5.41 -10.05
C ALA A 50 8.74 6.57 -9.69
N ILE A 51 9.12 7.37 -10.68
CA ILE A 51 10.13 8.42 -10.53
C ILE A 51 9.46 9.79 -10.64
N SER A 52 9.76 10.67 -9.68
CA SER A 52 9.39 12.09 -9.74
C SER A 52 10.58 12.93 -10.15
N ILE A 53 10.38 13.85 -11.10
CA ILE A 53 11.40 14.80 -11.56
C ILE A 53 10.92 16.21 -11.20
N ALA A 54 11.76 16.96 -10.48
CA ALA A 54 11.49 18.35 -10.12
C ALA A 54 12.59 19.27 -10.69
N LYS A 55 12.24 20.52 -11.00
CA LYS A 55 13.23 21.52 -11.41
C LYS A 55 14.14 21.87 -10.24
N ASN A 56 15.39 22.25 -10.52
CA ASN A 56 16.34 22.66 -9.49
C ASN A 56 15.87 23.87 -8.67
N ASN A 57 15.04 24.76 -9.25
CA ASN A 57 14.45 25.91 -8.56
C ASN A 57 13.07 25.63 -7.93
N PHE A 58 12.53 24.42 -8.11
CA PHE A 58 11.36 23.95 -7.38
C PHE A 58 11.81 23.32 -6.07
N LYS A 59 11.31 23.83 -4.95
CA LYS A 59 11.77 23.51 -3.61
C LYS A 59 10.64 22.89 -2.78
N ASN A 60 11.04 22.23 -1.69
CA ASN A 60 10.16 21.49 -0.78
C ASN A 60 9.43 20.29 -1.41
N MET A 61 9.92 19.75 -2.54
CA MET A 61 9.60 18.38 -2.94
C MET A 61 10.37 17.42 -2.04
N ARG A 62 9.67 16.55 -1.31
CA ARG A 62 10.31 15.59 -0.41
C ARG A 62 10.91 14.43 -1.20
N ASP A 63 12.05 13.94 -0.74
CA ASP A 63 12.62 12.69 -1.22
C ASP A 63 11.90 11.48 -0.59
N GLY A 64 12.07 10.29 -1.20
CA GLY A 64 11.55 9.03 -0.68
C GLY A 64 10.02 8.92 -0.67
N LEU A 65 9.34 9.72 -1.49
CA LEU A 65 7.90 9.58 -1.68
C LEU A 65 7.59 8.29 -2.43
N ILE A 66 6.65 7.52 -1.90
CA ILE A 66 6.09 6.35 -2.55
C ILE A 66 4.95 6.85 -3.45
N GLU A 67 4.97 6.43 -4.71
CA GLU A 67 3.85 6.61 -5.62
C GLU A 67 2.85 5.49 -5.32
N ASP A 68 1.66 5.86 -4.86
CA ASP A 68 0.61 4.89 -4.58
C ASP A 68 -0.76 5.57 -4.61
N ASP A 69 -1.68 4.95 -5.33
CA ASP A 69 -2.99 5.48 -5.72
C ASP A 69 -4.04 5.35 -4.61
N ILE A 70 -3.77 4.55 -3.56
CA ILE A 70 -4.68 4.37 -2.41
C ILE A 70 -4.83 5.64 -1.56
N THR A 71 -3.89 6.59 -1.69
CA THR A 71 -3.78 7.76 -0.81
C THR A 71 -4.16 9.09 -1.48
N ARG A 72 -4.95 9.07 -2.57
CA ARG A 72 -5.47 10.26 -3.29
C ARG A 72 -6.19 11.35 -2.44
N GLY A 73 -6.25 11.21 -1.11
CA GLY A 73 -6.54 12.27 -0.15
C GLY A 73 -5.37 13.25 0.05
N ILE A 74 -5.14 13.77 1.27
CA ILE A 74 -4.01 14.68 1.60
C ILE A 74 -2.73 14.09 0.99
N GLY A 75 -2.30 14.64 -0.14
CA GLY A 75 -1.31 13.97 -0.99
C GLY A 75 -0.06 13.69 -0.19
N LEU A 76 0.48 12.46 -0.31
CA LEU A 76 1.74 12.07 0.35
C LEU A 76 2.86 13.10 0.12
N GLY A 77 2.83 13.79 -1.02
CA GLY A 77 3.78 14.83 -1.37
C GLY A 77 3.60 16.17 -0.64
N GLY A 78 2.42 16.48 -0.08
CA GLY A 78 2.10 17.79 0.48
C GLY A 78 2.33 18.91 -0.54
N THR A 79 1.55 18.99 -1.60
CA THR A 79 1.87 19.98 -2.65
C THR A 79 1.77 21.44 -2.18
N GLN A 80 1.04 21.70 -1.10
CA GLN A 80 0.81 23.04 -0.54
C GLN A 80 2.07 23.71 0.03
N GLN A 81 3.07 22.95 0.50
CA GLN A 81 4.31 23.53 1.02
C GLN A 81 5.40 23.73 -0.04
N MET A 82 5.15 23.33 -1.29
CA MET A 82 6.11 23.44 -2.39
C MET A 82 6.17 24.87 -2.92
N TRP A 83 7.34 25.31 -3.39
CA TRP A 83 7.54 26.68 -3.87
C TRP A 83 8.60 26.76 -4.97
N MET A 84 8.61 27.89 -5.68
CA MET A 84 9.59 28.21 -6.71
C MET A 84 10.50 29.33 -6.22
N MET A 85 11.81 29.12 -6.29
CA MET A 85 12.78 30.18 -6.05
C MET A 85 12.66 31.23 -7.16
N GLN A 86 12.49 32.50 -6.74
CA GLN A 86 12.47 33.66 -7.63
C GLN A 86 13.85 33.97 -8.18
#